data_AF-A0A7X5QPH8-F1
#
_entry.id   AF-A0A7X5QPH8-F1
#
_cell.length_a   1.000
_cell.length_b   1.000
_cell.length_c   1.000
_cell.angle_alpha   90.00
_cell.angle_beta   90.00
_cell.angle_gamma   90.00
#
_symmetry.space_group_name_H-M   'P 1'
#
loop_
_entity.id
_entity.type
_entity.pdbx_description
1 polymer ?
#
loop_
_entity_poly.entity_id
_entity_poly.type
_entity_poly.pdbx_seq_one_letter_code
_entity_poly.pdbx_strand_id
1 'polypeptide(L)'
;MKAYIVKMALRGISPMVWRRFRLLSETSLAAFHYIIQIAQGWHGDHLHQFHIYGKDYGISYSGGIAFSDNPYKITLDDFEFDAGDRFTYEYNFFENWRILSSKTCDQETAS
;
A
#
# COMPACT_ATOMS: atom_id res chain seq x y z
N MET A 1 -16.83 11.61 2.14
CA MET A 1 -15.37 11.39 1.97
C MET A 1 -15.17 10.02 1.35
N LYS A 2 -14.35 9.90 0.31
CA LYS A 2 -14.13 8.62 -0.39
C LYS A 2 -13.21 7.75 0.46
N ALA A 3 -13.41 6.44 0.40
CA ALA A 3 -12.60 5.49 1.15
C ALA A 3 -12.26 4.29 0.26
N TYR A 4 -11.04 3.80 0.44
CA TYR A 4 -10.56 2.58 -0.19
C TYR A 4 -10.60 1.44 0.81
N ILE A 5 -11.17 0.32 0.36
CA ILE A 5 -11.02 -0.95 1.05
C ILE A 5 -9.89 -1.70 0.37
N VAL A 6 -8.82 -1.95 1.12
CA VAL A 6 -7.63 -2.63 0.62
C VAL A 6 -7.48 -3.96 1.33
N LYS A 7 -7.52 -5.05 0.56
CA LYS A 7 -7.09 -6.36 1.04
C LYS A 7 -5.59 -6.49 0.82
N MET A 8 -4.87 -6.99 1.80
CA MET A 8 -3.44 -7.27 1.72
C MET A 8 -3.21 -8.72 2.12
N ALA A 9 -2.50 -9.47 1.31
CA ALA A 9 -2.17 -10.87 1.58
C ALA A 9 -0.66 -11.09 1.45
N LEU A 10 -0.10 -11.91 2.34
CA LEU A 10 1.27 -12.38 2.22
C LEU A 10 1.30 -13.50 1.17
N ARG A 11 2.27 -13.43 0.25
CA ARG A 11 2.46 -14.48 -0.76
C ARG A 11 3.47 -15.51 -0.28
N GLY A 12 3.34 -16.73 -0.80
CA GLY A 12 4.25 -17.84 -0.51
C GLY A 12 4.02 -18.53 0.83
N ILE A 13 3.04 -18.10 1.63
CA ILE A 13 2.77 -18.66 2.96
C ILE A 13 1.45 -19.45 2.94
N SER A 14 1.45 -20.62 3.58
CA SER A 14 0.27 -21.45 3.82
C SER A 14 0.15 -21.74 5.33
N PRO A 15 -1.03 -21.54 5.95
CA PRO A 15 -2.24 -20.97 5.36
C PRO A 15 -2.08 -19.48 4.98
N MET A 16 -2.90 -18.98 4.05
CA MET A 16 -2.81 -17.60 3.58
C MET A 16 -3.05 -16.61 4.72
N VAL A 17 -2.06 -15.78 5.01
CA VAL A 17 -2.17 -14.68 5.96
C VAL A 17 -2.58 -13.42 5.22
N TRP A 18 -3.68 -12.80 5.63
CA TRP A 18 -4.18 -11.56 5.04
C TRP A 18 -4.79 -10.61 6.07
N ARG A 19 -4.94 -9.34 5.66
CA ARG A 19 -5.55 -8.23 6.40
C ARG A 19 -6.42 -7.40 5.46
N ARG A 20 -7.40 -6.69 6.01
CA ARG A 20 -8.26 -5.75 5.27
C ARG A 20 -8.23 -4.40 5.96
N PHE A 21 -7.93 -3.36 5.20
CA PHE A 21 -7.85 -1.98 5.67
C PHE A 21 -8.99 -1.16 5.06
N ARG A 22 -9.53 -0.22 5.84
CA ARG A 22 -10.38 0.85 5.35
C ARG A 22 -9.58 2.14 5.49
N LEU A 23 -9.23 2.73 4.36
CA LEU A 23 -8.33 3.88 4.26
C LEU A 23 -9.10 5.05 3.63
N LEU A 24 -8.83 6.26 4.09
CA LEU A 24 -9.36 7.47 3.44
C LEU A 24 -8.68 7.66 2.07
N SER A 25 -9.37 8.26 1.11
CA SER A 25 -8.80 8.59 -0.22
C SER A 25 -7.50 9.39 -0.10
N GLU A 26 -7.43 10.28 0.88
CA GLU A 26 -6.32 11.20 1.12
C GLU A 26 -5.14 10.53 1.85
N THR A 27 -5.22 9.24 2.15
CA THR A 27 -4.12 8.50 2.78
C THR A 27 -2.92 8.51 1.84
N SER A 28 -1.81 9.11 2.28
CA SER A 28 -0.57 9.11 1.50
C SER A 28 0.08 7.73 1.44
N LEU A 29 0.91 7.46 0.43
CA LEU A 29 1.67 6.20 0.36
C LEU A 29 2.60 6.03 1.57
N ALA A 30 3.19 7.11 2.08
CA ALA A 30 3.97 7.07 3.32
C ALA A 30 3.11 6.69 4.53
N ALA A 31 1.92 7.29 4.67
CA ALA A 31 0.99 6.92 5.74
C ALA A 31 0.53 5.46 5.62
N PHE A 32 0.25 5.00 4.40
CA PHE A 32 -0.14 3.62 4.16
C PHE A 32 0.98 2.64 4.49
N HIS A 33 2.23 2.95 4.15
CA HIS A 33 3.40 2.18 4.58
C HIS A 33 3.43 2.02 6.12
N TYR A 34 3.28 3.10 6.89
CA TYR A 34 3.28 3.02 8.35
C TYR A 34 2.10 2.21 8.90
N ILE A 35 0.91 2.32 8.29
CA ILE A 35 -0.26 1.49 8.65
C ILE A 35 0.06 0.01 8.47
N ILE A 36 0.74 -0.36 7.38
CA ILE A 36 1.14 -1.75 7.15
C ILE A 36 2.15 -2.20 8.20
N GLN A 37 3.16 -1.38 8.53
CA GLN A 37 4.14 -1.71 9.58
C GLN A 37 3.45 -2.03 10.91
N ILE A 38 2.54 -1.15 11.35
CA ILE A 38 1.80 -1.30 12.61
C ILE A 38 0.93 -2.56 12.57
N ALA A 39 0.17 -2.77 11.49
CA ALA A 39 -0.74 -3.90 11.36
C ALA A 39 -0.03 -5.27 11.34
N GLN A 40 1.24 -5.27 10.93
CA GLN A 40 2.07 -6.46 10.85
C GLN A 40 2.98 -6.66 12.08
N GLY A 41 3.08 -5.66 12.95
CA GLY A 41 4.00 -5.67 14.09
C GLY A 41 5.47 -5.51 13.67
N TRP A 42 5.72 -4.81 12.56
CA TRP A 42 7.06 -4.53 12.05
C TRP A 42 7.58 -3.17 12.54
N HIS A 43 8.90 -3.02 12.57
CA HIS A 43 9.57 -1.87 13.19
C HIS A 43 10.19 -0.88 12.18
N GLY A 44 9.95 -1.05 10.87
CA GLY A 44 10.43 -0.11 9.85
C GLY A 44 11.93 -0.22 9.53
N ASP A 45 12.56 -1.34 9.88
CA ASP A 45 14.02 -1.54 9.78
C ASP A 45 14.52 -1.82 8.36
N HIS A 46 13.62 -1.95 7.38
CA HIS A 46 13.96 -2.38 6.03
C HIS A 46 13.40 -1.46 4.95
N LEU A 47 14.12 -1.42 3.82
CA LEU A 47 13.69 -0.71 2.61
C LEU A 47 12.42 -1.33 2.04
N HIS A 48 11.54 -0.49 1.51
CA HIS A 48 10.26 -0.89 0.91
C HIS A 48 9.98 -0.18 -0.41
N GLN A 49 9.02 -0.69 -1.16
CA GLN A 49 8.40 0.01 -2.28
C GLN A 49 6.96 -0.45 -2.52
N PHE A 50 6.17 0.40 -3.15
CA PHE A 50 4.93 0.07 -3.83
C PHE A 50 5.19 0.03 -5.33
N HIS A 51 4.75 -1.02 -6.00
CA HIS A 51 4.72 -1.12 -7.45
C HIS A 51 3.28 -0.98 -7.93
N ILE A 52 2.95 0.20 -8.49
CA ILE A 52 1.60 0.59 -8.91
C ILE A 52 1.65 1.01 -10.38
N TYR A 53 0.81 0.40 -11.22
CA TYR A 53 0.72 0.67 -12.67
C TYR A 53 2.08 0.80 -13.41
N GLY A 54 3.02 -0.09 -13.08
CA GLY A 54 4.33 -0.13 -13.73
C GLY A 54 5.37 0.85 -13.19
N LYS A 55 5.07 1.59 -12.13
CA LYS A 55 5.99 2.53 -11.48
C LYS A 55 6.18 2.20 -10.00
N ASP A 56 7.41 2.42 -9.54
CA ASP A 56 7.79 2.21 -8.14
C ASP A 56 7.72 3.51 -7.34
N TYR A 57 7.18 3.40 -6.12
CA TYR A 57 7.00 4.49 -5.17
C TYR A 57 7.46 4.05 -3.79
N GLY A 58 8.06 4.94 -3.01
CA GLY A 58 8.48 4.61 -1.65
C GLY A 58 9.18 5.76 -0.96
N ILE A 59 9.55 5.55 0.30
CA ILE A 59 10.39 6.49 1.04
C ILE A 59 11.84 6.26 0.62
N SER A 60 12.49 7.33 0.16
CA SER A 60 13.92 7.32 -0.15
C SER A 60 14.73 7.35 1.14
N TYR A 61 15.70 6.44 1.26
CA TYR A 61 16.63 6.40 2.39
C TYR A 61 18.06 6.67 1.91
N SER A 62 18.88 7.31 2.75
CA SER A 62 20.29 7.53 2.43
C SER A 62 21.00 6.19 2.20
N GLY A 63 21.64 6.02 1.04
CA GLY A 63 22.28 4.76 0.64
C GLY A 63 21.32 3.66 0.20
N GLY A 64 20.01 3.94 0.11
CA GLY A 64 18.99 3.02 -0.38
C GLY A 64 18.50 3.35 -1.79
N ILE A 65 17.31 2.84 -2.13
CA ILE A 65 16.61 3.19 -3.37
C ILE A 65 16.09 4.62 -3.26
N ALA A 66 16.30 5.40 -4.33
CA ALA A 66 15.73 6.74 -4.47
C ALA A 66 14.50 6.68 -5.39
N PHE A 67 13.41 7.31 -4.95
CA PHE A 67 12.19 7.47 -5.73
C PHE A 67 12.06 8.92 -6.22
N SER A 68 11.49 9.10 -7.41
CA SER A 68 11.27 10.42 -8.01
C SER A 68 10.19 11.24 -7.31
N ASP A 69 9.20 10.56 -6.74
CA ASP A 69 8.01 11.17 -6.18
C ASP A 69 8.11 11.25 -4.67
N ASN A 70 7.47 12.28 -4.10
CA ASN A 70 7.39 12.42 -2.65
C ASN A 70 6.23 11.56 -2.11
N PRO A 71 6.48 10.44 -1.41
CA PRO A 71 5.44 9.52 -0.96
C PRO A 71 4.52 10.11 0.12
N TYR A 72 4.89 11.24 0.73
CA TYR A 72 4.04 11.97 1.67
C TYR A 72 2.99 12.84 0.96
N LYS A 73 3.15 13.09 -0.35
CA LYS A 73 2.24 13.90 -1.16
C LYS A 73 1.36 13.07 -2.09
N ILE A 74 1.84 11.89 -2.50
CA ILE A 74 1.06 10.96 -3.32
C ILE A 74 0.06 10.21 -2.42
N THR A 75 -1.22 10.33 -2.74
CA THR A 75 -2.36 9.73 -2.05
C THR A 75 -2.90 8.51 -2.78
N LEU A 76 -3.75 7.73 -2.11
CA LEU A 76 -4.44 6.61 -2.77
C LEU A 76 -5.38 7.09 -3.89
N ASP A 77 -5.90 8.32 -3.78
CA ASP A 77 -6.82 8.85 -4.78
C ASP A 77 -6.16 9.22 -6.10
N ASP A 78 -4.86 9.54 -6.09
CA ASP A 78 -4.09 9.88 -7.29
C ASP A 78 -4.00 8.72 -8.30
N PHE A 79 -4.32 7.50 -7.87
CA PHE A 79 -4.31 6.30 -8.71
C PHE A 79 -5.69 5.93 -9.25
N GLU A 80 -6.76 6.54 -8.74
CA GLU A 80 -8.14 6.28 -9.18
C GLU A 80 -8.54 4.79 -9.22
N PHE A 81 -8.01 3.96 -8.32
CA PHE A 81 -8.17 2.49 -8.36
C PHE A 81 -9.61 2.02 -8.59
N ASP A 82 -9.74 1.03 -9.48
CA ASP A 82 -10.97 0.30 -9.76
C ASP A 82 -11.14 -0.95 -8.89
N ALA A 83 -12.37 -1.46 -8.86
CA ALA A 83 -12.66 -2.71 -8.18
C ALA A 83 -11.93 -3.87 -8.85
N GLY A 84 -11.01 -4.49 -8.11
CA GLY A 84 -10.20 -5.61 -8.59
C GLY A 84 -8.77 -5.23 -8.99
N ASP A 85 -8.45 -3.94 -9.01
CA ASP A 85 -7.09 -3.47 -9.25
C ASP A 85 -6.13 -3.98 -8.20
N ARG A 86 -4.92 -4.35 -8.66
CA ARG A 86 -3.87 -4.95 -7.85
C ARG A 86 -2.59 -4.14 -8.01
N PHE A 87 -1.98 -3.82 -6.89
CA PHE A 87 -0.61 -3.36 -6.83
C PHE A 87 0.19 -4.26 -5.89
N THR A 88 1.51 -4.08 -5.89
CA THR A 88 2.43 -4.80 -5.01
C THR A 88 3.00 -3.83 -4.00
N TYR A 89 3.19 -4.27 -2.77
CA TYR A 89 4.07 -3.64 -1.79
C TYR A 89 5.15 -4.70 -1.53
N GLU A 90 6.40 -4.28 -1.39
CA GLU A 90 7.59 -5.11 -1.13
C GLU A 90 8.42 -4.42 -0.03
N TYR A 91 9.03 -5.18 0.89
CA TYR A 91 10.00 -4.67 1.88
C TYR A 91 10.89 -5.75 2.40
N ASN A 92 12.05 -5.27 2.82
CA ASN A 92 13.20 -6.13 2.98
C ASN A 92 13.35 -6.96 1.72
N PHE A 93 13.71 -6.34 0.58
CA PHE A 93 13.76 -6.85 -0.82
C PHE A 93 14.26 -8.29 -1.08
N PHE A 94 14.64 -9.02 -0.03
CA PHE A 94 14.93 -10.44 0.04
C PHE A 94 13.71 -11.31 0.46
N GLU A 95 12.63 -10.72 0.98
CA GLU A 95 11.38 -11.36 1.40
C GLU A 95 10.26 -11.01 0.39
N ASN A 96 9.73 -12.02 -0.32
CA ASN A 96 8.80 -11.85 -1.43
C ASN A 96 7.36 -11.66 -0.96
N TRP A 97 6.95 -10.44 -0.65
CA TRP A 97 5.54 -10.13 -0.43
C TRP A 97 4.92 -9.45 -1.63
N ARG A 98 3.64 -9.75 -1.86
CA ARG A 98 2.92 -9.21 -3.00
C ARG A 98 1.47 -8.97 -2.64
N ILE A 99 1.04 -7.72 -2.76
CA ILE A 99 -0.32 -7.30 -2.47
C ILE A 99 -1.30 -7.75 -3.56
N LEU A 100 -2.55 -7.91 -3.16
CA LEU A 100 -3.73 -8.05 -4.01
C LEU A 100 -4.79 -7.08 -3.46
N SER A 101 -4.77 -5.82 -3.89
CA SER A 101 -5.85 -4.90 -3.56
C SER A 101 -7.14 -5.32 -4.26
N SER A 102 -8.28 -4.99 -3.66
CA SER A 102 -9.60 -5.11 -4.27
C SER A 102 -10.50 -4.10 -3.57
N LYS A 103 -10.89 -3.04 -4.27
CA LYS A 103 -11.81 -2.02 -3.76
C LYS A 103 -13.20 -2.59 -3.50
N THR A 104 -13.82 -2.15 -2.42
CA THR A 104 -15.27 -2.05 -2.26
C THR A 104 -15.53 -0.61 -1.86
N CYS A 105 -16.25 0.14 -2.70
CA CYS A 105 -16.56 1.54 -2.45
C CYS A 105 -17.94 1.62 -1.82
N ASP A 106 -18.03 2.03 -0.56
CA ASP A 106 -19.28 2.54 -0.01
C ASP A 106 -19.32 4.03 -0.33
N GLN A 107 -20.07 4.40 -1.37
CA GLN A 107 -20.43 5.80 -1.57
C GLN A 107 -21.57 6.11 -0.59
N GLU A 108 -21.24 6.75 0.53
CA GLU A 108 -22.24 7.50 1.26
C GLU A 108 -22.39 8.85 0.54
N THR A 109 -23.23 8.86 -0.51
CA THR A 109 -23.80 10.09 -1.04
C THR A 109 -24.61 10.72 0.09
N ALA A 110 -24.04 11.73 0.74
CA ALA A 110 -24.82 12.64 1.56
C ALA A 110 -25.62 13.52 0.60
N SER A 111 -26.95 13.34 0.63
CA SER A 111 -27.96 14.24 0.04
C SER A 111 -27.88 15.64 0.62
#